data_AF-A0A164M5D1-F1
#
_entry.id   AF-A0A164M5D1-F1
#
_cell.length_a   1.000
_cell.length_b   1.000
_cell.length_c   1.000
_cell.angle_alpha   90.00
_cell.angle_beta   90.00
_cell.angle_gamma   90.00
#
_symmetry.space_group_name_H-M   'P 1'
#
loop_
_entity.id
_entity.type
_entity.pdbx_description
1 polymer ?
#
loop_
_entity_poly.entity_id
_entity_poly.type
_entity_poly.pdbx_seq_one_letter_code
_entity_poly.pdbx_strand_id
1 'polypeptide(L)'
;MFTPGIRLTQERLDALKLNSDGFLLPDELTLLHHVLKTNELYFAWDESEKGKFKDSYFDPVIIPTIEHIPWQQKNIPIPPGILEDVIKIIRDKISTGVYEPSSSSYRSRIFCVIKKDGKSLRIVHDLQPQDAVTIRDAGVPPHILEIVEEFAGRSIYSLLDLFVGYD
;
A
#
# COMPACT_ATOMS: atom_id res chain seq x y z
N MET A 1 20.63 -17.44 19.44
CA MET A 1 19.20 -17.76 19.68
C MET A 1 18.41 -16.49 19.43
N PHE A 2 17.39 -16.52 18.57
CA PHE A 2 16.55 -15.34 18.30
C PHE A 2 15.73 -15.01 19.56
N THR A 3 15.54 -13.71 19.82
CA THR A 3 14.63 -13.24 20.86
C THR A 3 13.55 -12.39 20.19
N PRO A 4 12.26 -12.70 20.36
CA PRO A 4 11.17 -11.91 19.79
C PRO A 4 11.25 -10.43 20.16
N GLY A 5 10.85 -9.57 19.23
CA GLY A 5 10.68 -8.14 19.43
C GLY A 5 9.22 -7.75 19.65
N ILE A 6 8.95 -6.44 19.55
CA ILE A 6 7.61 -5.86 19.68
C ILE A 6 6.73 -6.23 18.47
N ARG A 7 7.28 -6.11 17.25
CA ARG A 7 6.58 -6.39 16.00
C ARG A 7 7.07 -7.69 15.35
N LEU A 8 8.36 -8.00 15.48
CA LEU A 8 8.92 -9.24 14.93
C LEU A 8 8.79 -10.38 15.94
N THR A 9 7.65 -11.06 15.92
CA THR A 9 7.39 -12.26 16.73
C THR A 9 8.04 -13.51 16.11
N GLN A 10 8.17 -14.59 16.88
CA GLN A 10 8.66 -15.86 16.35
C GLN A 10 7.77 -16.37 15.20
N GLU A 11 6.45 -16.27 15.35
CA GLU A 11 5.49 -16.66 14.32
C GLU A 11 5.67 -15.87 13.01
N ARG A 12 5.84 -14.54 13.09
CA ARG A 12 6.10 -13.68 11.93
C ARG A 12 7.45 -14.01 11.28
N LEU A 13 8.47 -14.29 12.08
CA LEU A 13 9.79 -14.71 11.59
C LEU A 13 9.72 -16.06 10.85
N ASP A 14 9.02 -17.04 11.41
CA ASP A 14 8.85 -18.36 10.80
C ASP A 14 8.03 -18.27 9.50
N ALA A 15 7.05 -17.35 9.45
CA ALA A 15 6.25 -17.09 8.25
C ALA A 15 7.07 -16.50 7.08
N LEU A 16 8.17 -15.80 7.36
CA LEU A 16 9.09 -15.30 6.32
C LEU A 16 9.82 -16.42 5.58
N LYS A 17 9.85 -17.64 6.13
CA LYS A 17 10.52 -18.82 5.54
C LYS A 17 11.95 -18.50 5.06
N LEU A 18 12.68 -17.73 5.88
CA LEU A 18 14.04 -17.31 5.57
C LEU A 18 14.94 -18.55 5.39
N ASN A 19 15.79 -18.52 4.36
CA ASN A 19 16.74 -19.59 4.06
C ASN A 19 16.09 -20.97 3.79
N SER A 20 14.95 -21.00 3.08
CA SER A 20 14.29 -22.26 2.69
C SER A 20 15.21 -23.22 1.93
N ASP A 21 16.18 -22.67 1.19
CA ASP A 21 17.04 -23.42 0.28
C ASP A 21 18.39 -23.78 0.93
N GLY A 22 18.62 -23.38 2.19
CA GLY A 22 19.86 -23.65 2.92
C GLY A 22 21.09 -22.91 2.39
N PHE A 23 20.90 -21.86 1.59
CA PHE A 23 21.96 -21.06 0.98
C PHE A 23 22.80 -20.28 2.02
N LEU A 24 22.16 -19.73 3.05
CA LEU A 24 22.83 -18.91 4.06
C LEU A 24 23.49 -19.78 5.14
N LEU A 25 24.69 -19.37 5.55
CA LEU A 25 25.40 -19.96 6.68
C LEU A 25 24.67 -19.65 8.00
N PRO A 26 24.87 -20.47 9.06
CA PRO A 26 24.24 -20.23 10.36
C PRO A 26 24.53 -18.83 10.96
N ASP A 27 25.75 -18.31 10.74
CA ASP A 27 26.14 -16.99 11.22
C ASP A 27 25.46 -15.86 10.42
N GLU A 28 25.30 -16.04 9.11
CA GLU A 28 24.58 -15.09 8.24
C GLU A 28 23.10 -15.04 8.59
N LEU A 29 22.48 -16.20 8.86
CA LEU A 29 21.10 -16.26 9.33
C LEU A 29 20.93 -15.57 10.68
N THR A 30 21.90 -15.74 11.59
CA THR A 30 21.90 -15.05 12.88
C THR A 30 21.99 -13.54 12.71
N LEU A 31 22.85 -13.06 11.80
CA LEU A 31 22.95 -11.65 11.47
C LEU A 31 21.66 -11.10 10.85
N LEU A 32 21.03 -11.85 9.92
CA LEU A 32 19.77 -11.46 9.31
C LEU A 32 18.66 -11.29 10.35
N HIS A 33 18.53 -12.25 11.28
CA HIS A 33 17.60 -12.16 12.39
C HIS A 33 17.86 -10.92 13.27
N HIS A 34 19.14 -10.59 13.50
CA HIS A 34 19.50 -9.39 14.25
C HIS A 34 19.10 -8.11 13.50
N VAL A 35 19.37 -8.03 12.20
CA VAL A 35 19.01 -6.85 11.37
C VAL A 35 17.50 -6.65 11.33
N LEU A 36 16.72 -7.72 11.10
CA LEU A 36 15.26 -7.64 11.07
C LEU A 36 14.69 -7.19 12.42
N LYS A 37 15.24 -7.71 13.52
CA LYS A 37 14.82 -7.32 14.87
C LYS A 37 15.16 -5.86 15.18
N THR A 38 16.39 -5.44 14.90
CA THR A 38 16.84 -4.06 15.15
C THR A 38 16.00 -3.05 14.38
N ASN A 39 15.50 -3.43 13.22
CA ASN A 39 14.68 -2.59 12.35
C ASN A 39 13.18 -2.94 12.41
N GLU A 40 12.71 -3.63 13.46
CA GLU A 40 11.36 -4.20 13.47
C GLU A 40 10.22 -3.19 13.31
N LEU A 41 10.46 -1.93 13.69
CA LEU A 41 9.48 -0.84 13.59
C LEU A 41 9.29 -0.32 12.16
N TYR A 42 10.19 -0.65 11.23
CA TYR A 42 10.05 -0.29 9.81
C TYR A 42 9.16 -1.26 9.04
N PHE A 43 8.94 -2.45 9.58
CA PHE A 43 8.06 -3.45 8.98
C PHE A 43 6.63 -3.23 9.49
N ALA A 44 5.68 -3.25 8.56
CA ALA A 44 4.26 -3.25 8.83
C ALA A 44 3.69 -4.62 8.45
N TRP A 45 3.04 -5.27 9.41
CA TRP A 45 2.42 -6.57 9.24
C TRP A 45 0.89 -6.47 9.16
N ASP A 46 0.33 -5.37 9.64
CA ASP A 46 -1.10 -5.05 9.58
C ASP A 46 -1.33 -3.54 9.39
N GLU A 47 -2.59 -3.15 9.18
CA GLU A 47 -2.96 -1.76 8.92
C GLU A 47 -2.70 -0.81 10.10
N SER A 48 -2.57 -1.30 11.34
CA SER A 48 -2.28 -0.45 12.51
C SER A 48 -0.81 -0.07 12.61
N GLU A 49 0.06 -0.86 11.98
CA GLU A 49 1.50 -0.67 11.96
C GLU A 49 1.98 0.17 10.76
N LYS A 50 1.07 0.53 9.84
CA LYS A 50 1.37 1.31 8.64
C LYS A 50 1.98 2.67 9.01
N GLY A 51 3.05 3.02 8.31
CA GLY A 51 3.65 4.35 8.43
C GLY A 51 2.94 5.38 7.57
N LYS A 52 3.11 6.66 7.90
CA LYS A 52 2.82 7.79 7.01
C LYS A 52 4.11 8.58 6.84
N PHE A 53 4.37 9.11 5.65
CA PHE A 53 5.44 10.08 5.47
C PHE A 53 5.22 11.29 6.40
N LYS A 54 6.29 11.80 7.02
CA LYS A 54 6.14 12.99 7.87
C LYS A 54 5.88 14.20 6.99
N ASP A 55 4.91 15.00 7.39
CA ASP A 55 4.53 16.26 6.71
C ASP A 55 5.71 17.27 6.66
N SER A 56 6.76 17.08 7.48
CA SER A 56 7.98 17.90 7.44
C SER A 56 8.91 17.59 6.25
N TYR A 57 8.75 16.44 5.60
CA TYR A 57 9.60 16.03 4.47
C TYR A 57 8.97 16.34 3.11
N PHE A 58 7.64 16.39 3.04
CA PHE A 58 6.91 16.52 1.79
C PHE A 58 5.77 17.50 1.95
N ASP A 59 5.70 18.47 1.05
CA ASP A 59 4.54 19.34 0.93
C ASP A 59 3.32 18.54 0.43
N PRO A 60 2.08 18.97 0.76
CA PRO A 60 0.88 18.37 0.20
C PRO A 60 0.92 18.36 -1.33
N VAL A 61 0.61 17.20 -1.91
CA VAL A 61 0.60 17.03 -3.37
C VAL A 61 -0.55 17.85 -3.97
N ILE A 62 -0.22 18.73 -4.90
CA ILE A 62 -1.19 19.48 -5.70
C ILE A 62 -1.36 18.77 -7.04
N ILE A 63 -2.59 18.36 -7.36
CA ILE A 63 -2.91 17.73 -8.65
C ILE A 63 -3.15 18.82 -9.70
N PRO A 64 -2.25 19.00 -10.70
CA PRO A 64 -2.44 20.01 -11.72
C PRO A 64 -3.58 19.61 -12.66
N THR A 65 -4.50 20.54 -12.95
CA THR A 65 -5.64 20.29 -13.82
C THR A 65 -5.77 21.38 -14.89
N ILE A 66 -6.36 21.03 -16.04
CA ILE A 66 -6.78 22.01 -17.05
C ILE A 66 -8.08 22.70 -16.60
N GLU A 67 -8.48 23.78 -17.28
CA GLU A 67 -9.79 24.41 -17.04
C GLU A 67 -10.93 23.41 -17.33
N HIS A 68 -11.81 23.21 -16.35
CA HIS A 68 -12.93 22.28 -16.46
C HIS A 68 -14.07 22.66 -15.51
N ILE A 69 -15.22 22.01 -15.71
CA ILE A 69 -16.38 22.14 -14.83
C ILE A 69 -16.41 20.93 -13.88
N PRO A 70 -16.62 21.13 -12.57
CA PRO A 70 -16.79 20.01 -11.63
C PRO A 70 -17.90 19.06 -12.06
N TRP A 71 -17.66 17.76 -11.96
CA TRP A 71 -18.63 16.73 -12.30
C TRP A 71 -19.39 16.22 -11.08
N GLN A 72 -20.64 15.85 -11.29
CA GLN A 72 -21.45 15.18 -10.29
C GLN A 72 -22.06 13.91 -10.88
N GLN A 73 -21.52 12.76 -10.51
CA GLN A 73 -21.99 11.47 -10.97
C GLN A 73 -22.80 10.77 -9.88
N LYS A 74 -23.91 10.13 -10.28
CA LYS A 74 -24.67 9.24 -9.40
C LYS A 74 -23.91 7.93 -9.21
N ASN A 75 -23.81 7.46 -7.97
CA ASN A 75 -23.20 6.16 -7.66
C ASN A 75 -23.91 5.02 -8.36
N ILE A 76 -23.13 3.98 -8.69
CA ILE A 76 -23.65 2.69 -9.09
C ILE A 76 -24.37 2.08 -7.87
N PRO A 77 -25.59 1.54 -8.03
CA PRO A 77 -26.28 0.90 -6.92
C PRO A 77 -25.45 -0.22 -6.29
N ILE A 78 -25.28 -0.16 -4.96
CA ILE A 78 -24.59 -1.21 -4.21
C ILE A 78 -25.59 -2.35 -3.99
N PRO A 79 -25.26 -3.60 -4.38
CA PRO A 79 -26.12 -4.75 -4.13
C PRO A 79 -26.40 -4.92 -2.63
N PRO A 80 -27.65 -5.23 -2.22
CA PRO A 80 -28.01 -5.35 -0.80
C PRO A 80 -27.15 -6.35 -0.03
N GLY A 81 -26.73 -7.44 -0.67
CA GLY A 81 -25.92 -8.49 -0.05
C GLY A 81 -24.51 -8.06 0.38
N ILE A 82 -23.99 -6.94 -0.15
CA ILE A 82 -22.66 -6.41 0.23
C ILE A 82 -22.74 -5.04 0.92
N LEU A 83 -23.95 -4.51 1.14
CA LEU A 83 -24.13 -3.14 1.59
C LEU A 83 -23.49 -2.89 2.97
N GLU A 84 -23.73 -3.79 3.94
CA GLU A 84 -23.17 -3.67 5.29
C GLU A 84 -21.64 -3.73 5.29
N ASP A 85 -21.05 -4.60 4.46
CA ASP A 85 -19.60 -4.71 4.33
C ASP A 85 -19.00 -3.43 3.75
N VAL A 86 -19.66 -2.83 2.75
CA VAL A 86 -19.23 -1.55 2.17
C VAL A 86 -19.33 -0.42 3.20
N ILE A 87 -20.42 -0.36 3.96
CA ILE A 87 -20.59 0.63 5.04
C ILE A 87 -19.49 0.47 6.08
N LYS A 88 -19.17 -0.76 6.48
CA LYS A 88 -18.08 -1.05 7.41
C LYS A 88 -16.73 -0.54 6.88
N ILE A 89 -16.38 -0.86 5.63
CA ILE A 89 -15.13 -0.39 5.01
C ILE A 89 -15.05 1.14 4.98
N ILE A 90 -16.15 1.83 4.67
CA ILE A 90 -16.17 3.30 4.68
C ILE A 90 -15.94 3.85 6.09
N ARG A 91 -16.58 3.26 7.11
CA ARG A 91 -16.38 3.67 8.51
C ARG A 91 -14.95 3.43 8.98
N ASP A 92 -14.36 2.30 8.63
CA ASP A 92 -12.97 1.96 8.97
C ASP A 92 -11.99 2.92 8.27
N LYS A 93 -12.27 3.34 7.02
CA LYS A 93 -11.48 4.37 6.33
C LYS A 93 -11.62 5.76 6.95
N ILE A 94 -12.78 6.10 7.49
CA ILE A 94 -12.98 7.35 8.24
C ILE A 94 -12.23 7.30 9.57
N SER A 95 -12.31 6.19 10.32
CA SER A 95 -11.63 6.06 11.62
C SER A 95 -10.12 6.07 11.51
N THR A 96 -9.56 5.55 10.42
CA THR A 96 -8.13 5.60 10.10
C THR A 96 -7.67 6.95 9.53
N GLY A 97 -8.59 7.90 9.31
CA GLY A 97 -8.28 9.23 8.76
C GLY A 97 -7.99 9.25 7.26
N VAL A 98 -8.18 8.12 6.55
CA VAL A 98 -8.02 8.05 5.09
C VAL A 98 -9.16 8.78 4.38
N TYR A 99 -10.37 8.70 4.92
CA TYR A 99 -11.55 9.43 4.43
C TYR A 99 -12.02 10.48 5.43
N GLU A 100 -12.55 11.57 4.91
CA GLU A 100 -13.23 12.60 5.69
C GLU A 100 -14.54 13.06 5.01
N PRO A 101 -15.55 13.50 5.77
CA PRO A 101 -16.69 14.19 5.22
C PRO A 101 -16.27 15.48 4.50
N SER A 102 -16.81 15.72 3.30
CA SER A 102 -16.51 16.93 2.54
C SER A 102 -17.76 17.52 1.86
N SER A 103 -17.71 18.82 1.59
CA SER A 103 -18.70 19.57 0.82
C SER A 103 -18.19 19.92 -0.58
N SER A 104 -17.65 18.92 -1.29
CA SER A 104 -17.04 19.11 -2.60
C SER A 104 -18.05 19.33 -3.73
N SER A 105 -17.67 20.14 -4.72
CA SER A 105 -18.40 20.23 -6.00
C SER A 105 -18.16 19.03 -6.93
N TYR A 106 -17.16 18.20 -6.62
CA TYR A 106 -16.84 16.98 -7.34
C TYR A 106 -17.51 15.77 -6.69
N ARG A 107 -18.06 14.87 -7.51
CA ARG A 107 -18.55 13.57 -7.07
C ARG A 107 -18.30 12.51 -8.13
N SER A 108 -17.35 11.63 -7.86
CA SER A 108 -17.06 10.44 -8.67
C SER A 108 -17.87 9.23 -8.20
N ARG A 109 -18.08 8.26 -9.09
CA ARG A 109 -18.75 7.00 -8.75
C ARG A 109 -17.81 6.13 -7.93
N ILE A 110 -18.41 5.27 -7.10
CA ILE A 110 -17.71 4.13 -6.50
C ILE A 110 -18.40 2.83 -6.90
N PHE A 111 -17.61 1.78 -6.98
CA PHE A 111 -18.08 0.40 -7.12
C PHE A 111 -17.18 -0.54 -6.32
N CYS A 112 -17.65 -1.76 -6.09
CA CYS A 112 -16.94 -2.75 -5.29
C CYS A 112 -16.48 -3.92 -6.16
N VAL A 113 -15.28 -4.41 -5.89
CA VAL A 113 -14.70 -5.57 -6.55
C VAL A 113 -14.27 -6.57 -5.47
N ILE A 114 -14.49 -7.86 -5.71
CA ILE A 114 -14.02 -8.92 -4.83
C ILE A 114 -12.51 -9.11 -5.08
N LYS A 115 -11.70 -9.15 -4.01
CA LYS A 115 -10.27 -9.42 -4.09
C LYS A 115 -10.01 -10.86 -4.55
N LYS A 116 -8.75 -11.17 -4.90
CA LYS A 116 -8.34 -12.53 -5.33
C LYS A 116 -8.64 -13.62 -4.30
N ASP A 117 -8.77 -13.26 -3.01
CA ASP A 117 -9.18 -14.17 -1.94
C ASP A 117 -10.65 -14.64 -2.02
N GLY A 118 -11.44 -14.07 -2.94
CA GLY A 118 -12.84 -14.44 -3.19
C GLY A 118 -13.82 -14.00 -2.10
N LYS A 119 -13.36 -13.27 -1.07
CA LYS A 119 -14.19 -12.90 0.10
C LYS A 119 -14.12 -11.42 0.44
N SER A 120 -12.94 -10.82 0.39
CA SER A 120 -12.76 -9.42 0.79
C SER A 120 -13.17 -8.47 -0.33
N LEU A 121 -13.85 -7.40 0.03
CA LEU A 121 -14.24 -6.34 -0.91
C LEU A 121 -13.17 -5.24 -0.97
N ARG A 122 -13.01 -4.67 -2.16
CA ARG A 122 -12.26 -3.44 -2.39
C ARG A 122 -13.20 -2.41 -3.01
N ILE A 123 -13.30 -1.25 -2.36
CA ILE A 123 -13.96 -0.08 -2.94
C ILE A 123 -13.02 0.51 -3.99
N VAL A 124 -13.55 0.74 -5.19
CA VAL A 124 -12.86 1.38 -6.31
C VAL A 124 -13.56 2.69 -6.60
N HIS A 125 -12.79 3.77 -6.63
CA HIS A 125 -13.25 5.09 -7.08
C HIS A 125 -13.06 5.17 -8.60
N ASP A 126 -14.12 5.53 -9.32
CA ASP A 126 -14.06 5.77 -10.76
C ASP A 126 -13.47 7.15 -11.02
N LEU A 127 -12.15 7.21 -11.12
CA LEU A 127 -11.39 8.46 -11.30
C LEU A 127 -11.22 8.86 -12.76
N GLN A 128 -11.83 8.15 -13.72
CA GLN A 128 -11.73 8.50 -15.15
C GLN A 128 -12.06 9.97 -15.46
N PRO A 129 -13.09 10.61 -14.85
CA PRO A 129 -13.34 12.03 -15.06
C PRO A 129 -12.21 12.94 -14.55
N GLN A 130 -11.58 12.57 -13.43
CA GLN A 130 -10.45 13.28 -12.86
C GLN A 130 -9.20 13.11 -13.72
N ASP A 131 -8.92 11.90 -14.16
CA ASP A 131 -7.78 11.59 -15.03
C ASP A 131 -7.87 12.33 -16.37
N ALA A 132 -9.08 12.58 -16.87
CA ALA A 132 -9.31 13.31 -18.12
C ALA A 132 -8.95 14.81 -18.03
N VAL A 133 -9.02 15.40 -16.83
CA VAL A 133 -8.70 16.82 -16.60
C VAL A 133 -7.35 17.03 -15.94
N THR A 134 -6.70 15.95 -15.50
CA THR A 134 -5.40 16.00 -14.83
C THR A 134 -4.28 16.17 -15.86
N ILE A 135 -3.41 17.16 -15.64
CA ILE A 135 -2.22 17.36 -16.46
C ILE A 135 -1.24 16.22 -16.14
N ARG A 136 -0.86 15.47 -17.17
CA ARG A 136 0.01 14.30 -17.01
C ARG A 136 1.44 14.74 -16.72
N ASP A 137 2.03 14.13 -15.71
CA ASP A 137 3.45 14.26 -15.44
C ASP A 137 4.27 13.55 -16.55
N ALA A 138 5.40 14.15 -16.91
CA ALA A 138 6.30 13.60 -17.93
C ALA A 138 7.33 12.60 -17.36
N GLY A 139 7.41 12.49 -16.03
CA GLY A 139 8.27 11.55 -15.31
C GLY A 139 7.75 10.13 -15.46
N VAL A 140 8.14 9.48 -16.56
CA VAL A 140 7.92 8.05 -16.72
C VAL A 140 8.89 7.26 -15.83
N PRO A 141 8.45 6.14 -15.22
CA PRO A 141 9.36 5.27 -14.49
C PRO A 141 10.53 4.82 -15.38
N PRO A 142 11.74 4.63 -14.81
CA PRO A 142 12.89 4.10 -15.52
C PRO A 142 12.63 2.71 -16.11
N HIS A 143 13.42 2.33 -17.12
CA HIS A 143 13.25 1.05 -17.79
C HIS A 143 13.66 -0.10 -16.84
N ILE A 144 12.76 -1.07 -16.64
CA ILE A 144 12.95 -2.14 -15.64
C ILE A 144 14.24 -2.94 -15.91
N LEU A 145 14.56 -3.19 -17.18
CA LEU A 145 15.77 -3.95 -17.55
C LEU A 145 17.06 -3.23 -17.12
N GLU A 146 17.11 -1.90 -17.25
CA GLU A 146 18.28 -1.12 -16.82
C GLU A 146 18.49 -1.24 -15.31
N ILE A 147 17.39 -1.14 -14.55
CA ILE A 147 17.44 -1.35 -13.09
C ILE A 147 17.92 -2.76 -12.76
N VAL A 148 17.39 -3.79 -13.43
CA VAL A 148 17.74 -5.19 -13.17
C VAL A 148 19.21 -5.48 -13.53
N GLU A 149 19.75 -4.85 -14.56
CA GLU A 149 21.15 -5.00 -14.95
C GLU A 149 22.13 -4.45 -13.89
N GLU A 150 21.78 -3.38 -13.17
CA GLU A 150 22.59 -2.87 -12.05
C GLU A 150 22.76 -3.91 -10.92
N PHE A 151 21.81 -4.84 -10.83
CA PHE A 151 21.84 -5.93 -9.86
C PHE A 151 22.65 -7.14 -10.35
N ALA A 152 23.11 -7.18 -11.60
CA ALA A 152 23.84 -8.33 -12.15
C ALA A 152 25.12 -8.67 -11.36
N GLY A 153 25.34 -9.97 -11.16
CA GLY A 153 26.53 -10.49 -10.47
C GLY A 153 26.49 -10.40 -8.94
N ARG A 154 25.38 -9.95 -8.33
CA ARG A 154 25.20 -10.05 -6.88
C ARG A 154 24.73 -11.46 -6.50
N SER A 155 25.31 -12.00 -5.43
CA SER A 155 24.98 -13.34 -4.93
C SER A 155 23.73 -13.37 -4.06
N ILE A 156 23.31 -12.22 -3.51
CA ILE A 156 22.20 -12.10 -2.57
C ILE A 156 21.38 -10.86 -2.93
N TYR A 157 20.06 -11.03 -3.01
CA TYR A 157 19.09 -9.96 -3.22
C TYR A 157 18.13 -9.89 -2.03
N SER A 158 17.64 -8.70 -1.74
CA SER A 158 16.55 -8.49 -0.78
C SER A 158 15.49 -7.64 -1.44
N LEU A 159 14.27 -8.14 -1.45
CA LEU A 159 13.12 -7.46 -2.04
C LEU A 159 12.20 -7.04 -0.90
N LEU A 160 11.85 -5.76 -0.88
CA LEU A 160 10.93 -5.18 0.08
C LEU A 160 9.82 -4.51 -0.71
N ASP A 161 8.59 -4.61 -0.20
CA ASP A 161 7.42 -3.94 -0.76
C ASP A 161 6.86 -2.95 0.26
N LEU A 162 6.33 -1.83 -0.24
CA LEU A 162 5.69 -0.83 0.61
C LEU A 162 4.26 -1.25 0.92
N PHE A 163 3.96 -1.44 2.20
CA PHE A 163 2.61 -1.73 2.64
C PHE A 163 1.70 -0.52 2.42
N VAL A 164 0.86 -0.57 1.38
CA VAL A 164 -0.04 0.52 0.97
C VAL A 164 0.73 1.81 0.60
N GLY A 165 1.65 1.72 -0.36
CA GLY A 165 2.57 2.82 -0.69
C GLY A 165 1.98 4.14 -1.21
N TYR A 166 0.66 4.27 -1.34
CA TYR A 166 -0.01 5.51 -1.77
C TYR A 166 -0.81 6.22 -0.66
N ASP A 167 -1.10 5.54 0.46
CA ASP A 167 -1.86 6.11 1.60
C ASP A 167 -0.90 6.78 2.61
#